data_AF-A0A139L6S8-F1
#
_entry.id   AF-A0A139L6S8-F1
#
_cell.length_a   1.000
_cell.length_b   1.000
_cell.length_c   1.000
_cell.angle_alpha   90.00
_cell.angle_beta   90.00
_cell.angle_gamma   90.00
#
_symmetry.space_group_name_H-M   'P 1'
#
loop_
_entity.id
_entity.type
_entity.pdbx_description
1 polymer ?
#
loop_
_entity_poly.entity_id
_entity_poly.type
_entity_poly.pdbx_seq_one_letter_code
_entity_poly.pdbx_strand_id
1 'polypeptide(L)'
;MTSVNFQQWIQHPETLNRDTLYELRNLLARYPYFQSLRLLYLKNLYILHDISFGGELRKAVLYIADRRQLFRLIEGDRYDVQARKKGVPLTEVLKDEPSVDRTLALIDAFLSTVPEEVTARTSFDYSMDYTSFLLEETPATEQPAEETPKLKGFELIDDFIEKSESDSPLCMKPLREEMPSSPTSSDELTEEETMKEEEEDDSCFTETLAKIYVKQQRYSKALEIIKKLSLKYPKKNAYFADQIRFLEKLIINANSK
;
A
#
# COMPACT_ATOMS: atom_id res chain seq x y z
N MET A 1 10.94 -46.51 9.10
CA MET A 1 9.70 -45.79 8.76
C MET A 1 8.65 -46.79 8.35
N THR A 2 7.66 -47.02 9.21
CA THR A 2 6.43 -47.73 8.84
C THR A 2 5.55 -46.78 8.03
N SER A 3 4.77 -47.30 7.07
CA SER A 3 3.83 -46.49 6.27
C SER A 3 2.83 -45.71 7.14
N VAL A 4 2.51 -46.27 8.32
CA VAL A 4 1.59 -45.70 9.31
C VAL A 4 2.09 -44.37 9.87
N ASN A 5 3.38 -44.26 10.21
CA ASN A 5 3.95 -43.02 10.77
C ASN A 5 3.93 -41.89 9.74
N PHE A 6 4.20 -42.21 8.47
CA PHE A 6 4.19 -41.23 7.40
C PHE A 6 2.78 -40.65 7.16
N GLN A 7 1.75 -41.49 7.18
CA GLN A 7 0.37 -41.05 7.05
C GLN A 7 -0.05 -40.15 8.23
N GLN A 8 0.38 -40.49 9.45
CA GLN A 8 0.09 -39.67 10.63
C GLN A 8 0.68 -38.27 10.52
N TRP A 9 1.90 -38.12 9.99
CA TRP A 9 2.51 -36.79 9.81
C TRP A 9 1.88 -35.96 8.71
N ILE A 10 1.31 -36.60 7.68
CA ILE A 10 0.54 -35.89 6.66
C ILE A 10 -0.77 -35.34 7.25
N GLN A 11 -1.43 -36.12 8.11
CA GLN A 11 -2.68 -35.71 8.75
C GLN A 11 -2.45 -34.68 9.86
N HIS A 12 -1.36 -34.83 10.62
CA HIS A 12 -1.02 -33.98 11.75
C HIS A 12 0.42 -33.46 11.63
N PRO A 13 0.66 -32.46 10.77
CA PRO A 13 1.98 -31.87 10.57
C PRO A 13 2.53 -31.16 11.82
N GLU A 14 1.67 -30.80 12.78
CA GLU A 14 2.07 -30.18 14.06
C GLU A 14 2.91 -31.10 14.96
N THR A 15 2.84 -32.42 14.74
CA THR A 15 3.59 -33.41 15.53
C THR A 15 5.06 -33.56 15.11
N LEU A 16 5.50 -32.78 14.11
CA LEU A 16 6.84 -32.84 13.55
C LEU A 16 7.88 -32.24 14.51
N ASN A 17 8.90 -33.04 14.83
CA ASN A 17 9.97 -32.74 15.77
C ASN A 17 11.36 -32.84 15.12
N ARG A 18 12.42 -32.45 15.85
CA ARG A 18 13.82 -32.54 15.40
C ARG A 18 14.25 -33.96 14.99
N ASP A 19 13.75 -34.99 15.67
CA ASP A 19 14.06 -36.38 15.34
C ASP A 19 13.46 -36.75 13.98
N THR A 20 12.20 -36.39 13.75
CA THR A 20 11.53 -36.60 12.46
C THR A 20 12.23 -35.85 11.34
N LEU A 21 12.80 -34.66 11.59
CA LEU A 21 13.58 -33.93 10.60
C LEU A 21 14.81 -34.74 10.15
N TYR A 22 15.54 -35.33 11.10
CA TYR A 22 16.70 -36.16 10.79
C TYR A 22 16.30 -37.39 9.97
N GLU A 23 15.22 -38.07 10.35
CA GLU A 23 14.71 -39.22 9.61
C GLU A 23 14.25 -38.86 8.20
N LEU A 24 13.50 -37.76 8.05
CA LEU A 24 13.04 -37.25 6.76
C LEU A 24 14.22 -36.86 5.87
N ARG A 25 15.26 -36.23 6.43
CA ARG A 25 16.49 -35.90 5.70
C ARG A 25 17.19 -37.16 5.17
N ASN A 26 17.29 -38.20 5.99
CA ASN A 26 17.88 -39.47 5.57
C ASN A 26 17.07 -40.16 4.47
N LEU A 27 15.74 -40.10 4.55
CA LEU A 27 14.87 -40.59 3.48
C LEU A 27 15.02 -39.77 2.20
N LEU A 28 15.13 -38.44 2.31
CA LEU A 28 15.28 -37.54 1.17
C LEU A 28 16.57 -37.83 0.40
N ALA A 29 17.65 -38.14 1.13
CA ALA A 29 18.92 -38.54 0.53
C ALA A 29 18.81 -39.85 -0.26
N ARG A 30 17.95 -40.79 0.18
CA ARG A 30 17.69 -42.06 -0.52
C ARG A 30 16.72 -41.90 -1.68
N TYR A 31 15.72 -41.04 -1.54
CA TYR A 31 14.63 -40.85 -2.51
C TYR A 31 14.48 -39.37 -2.88
N PRO A 32 15.41 -38.82 -3.69
CA PRO A 32 15.45 -37.39 -3.97
C PRO A 32 14.25 -36.88 -4.77
N TYR A 33 13.54 -37.73 -5.52
CA TYR A 33 12.39 -37.31 -6.35
C TYR A 33 11.03 -37.52 -5.66
N PHE A 34 11.01 -37.92 -4.38
CA PHE A 34 9.76 -38.18 -3.69
C PHE A 34 9.09 -36.88 -3.20
N GLN A 35 8.12 -36.38 -3.98
CA GLN A 35 7.53 -35.06 -3.82
C GLN A 35 6.82 -34.86 -2.45
N SER A 36 6.01 -35.82 -2.01
CA SER A 36 5.28 -35.69 -0.73
C SER A 36 6.23 -35.64 0.47
N LEU A 37 7.34 -36.38 0.41
CA LEU A 37 8.39 -36.33 1.41
C LEU A 37 9.12 -34.98 1.42
N ARG A 38 9.40 -34.39 0.25
CA ARG A 38 9.94 -33.02 0.15
C ARG A 38 9.02 -31.99 0.78
N LEU A 39 7.73 -32.08 0.50
CA LEU A 39 6.72 -31.20 1.09
C LEU A 39 6.69 -31.33 2.61
N LEU A 40 6.69 -32.57 3.13
CA LEU A 40 6.68 -32.83 4.55
C LEU A 40 7.98 -32.35 5.24
N TYR A 41 9.13 -32.57 4.60
CA TYR A 41 10.42 -32.07 5.07
C TYR A 41 10.45 -30.54 5.15
N LEU A 42 9.93 -29.85 4.13
CA LEU A 42 9.80 -28.39 4.14
C LEU A 42 8.84 -27.89 5.23
N LYS A 43 7.69 -28.56 5.41
CA LYS A 43 6.75 -28.20 6.48
C LYS A 43 7.40 -28.37 7.85
N ASN A 44 8.20 -29.42 8.05
CA ASN A 44 8.97 -29.63 9.28
C ASN A 44 9.97 -28.49 9.53
N LEU A 45 10.79 -28.16 8.53
CA LEU A 45 11.72 -27.03 8.60
C LEU A 45 11.03 -25.70 8.89
N TYR A 46 9.84 -25.49 8.33
CA TYR A 46 9.03 -24.30 8.57
C TYR A 46 8.52 -24.23 10.01
N ILE A 47 7.97 -25.32 10.55
CA ILE A 47 7.46 -25.41 11.93
C ILE A 47 8.59 -25.20 12.94
N LEU A 48 9.76 -25.78 12.68
CA LEU A 48 10.94 -25.63 13.54
C LEU A 48 11.68 -24.29 13.36
N HIS A 49 11.24 -23.45 12.42
CA HIS A 49 11.89 -22.19 12.05
C HIS A 49 13.39 -22.34 11.80
N ASP A 50 13.77 -23.39 11.06
CA ASP A 50 15.18 -23.66 10.75
C ASP A 50 15.72 -22.63 9.73
N ILE A 51 16.93 -22.14 9.97
CA ILE A 51 17.63 -21.16 9.12
C ILE A 51 17.84 -21.72 7.70
N SER A 52 18.00 -23.04 7.59
CA SER A 52 18.19 -23.74 6.31
C SER A 52 16.94 -23.81 5.44
N PHE A 53 15.76 -23.48 5.99
CA PHE A 53 14.47 -23.53 5.28
C PHE A 53 14.50 -22.81 3.93
N GLY A 54 15.02 -21.58 3.90
CA GLY A 54 15.04 -20.77 2.67
C GLY A 54 15.87 -21.40 1.54
N GLY A 55 16.99 -22.05 1.89
CA GLY A 55 17.84 -22.74 0.92
C GLY A 55 17.20 -24.02 0.39
N GLU A 56 16.62 -24.82 1.29
CA GLU A 56 15.94 -26.06 0.91
C GLU A 56 14.64 -25.81 0.15
N LEU A 57 13.94 -24.72 0.42
CA LEU A 57 12.76 -24.29 -0.34
C LEU A 57 13.11 -24.07 -1.81
N ARG A 58 14.17 -23.29 -2.09
CA ARG A 58 14.61 -23.03 -3.48
C ARG A 58 14.95 -24.32 -4.22
N LYS A 59 15.63 -25.26 -3.55
CA LYS A 59 15.95 -26.57 -4.13
C LYS A 59 14.68 -27.39 -4.39
N ALA A 60 13.77 -27.45 -3.42
CA ALA A 60 12.58 -28.28 -3.48
C ALA A 60 11.56 -27.81 -4.53
N VAL A 61 11.50 -26.50 -4.80
CA VAL A 61 10.65 -25.93 -5.87
C VAL A 61 10.93 -26.56 -7.24
N LEU A 62 12.17 -26.98 -7.51
CA LEU A 62 12.52 -27.68 -8.76
C LEU A 62 11.90 -29.07 -8.89
N TYR A 63 11.55 -29.72 -7.77
CA TYR A 63 11.06 -31.09 -7.73
C TYR A 63 9.55 -31.17 -7.47
N ILE A 64 8.91 -30.06 -7.10
CA ILE A 64 7.48 -30.00 -6.78
C ILE A 64 6.72 -29.53 -8.01
N ALA A 65 5.80 -30.36 -8.50
CA ALA A 65 4.99 -30.03 -9.67
C ALA A 65 4.00 -28.87 -9.40
N ASP A 66 3.37 -28.85 -8.22
CA ASP A 66 2.36 -27.85 -7.87
C ASP A 66 2.84 -26.93 -6.73
N ARG A 67 3.28 -25.73 -7.11
CA ARG A 67 3.73 -24.68 -6.19
C ARG A 67 2.58 -24.08 -5.37
N ARG A 68 1.33 -24.17 -5.84
CA ARG A 68 0.17 -23.69 -5.10
C ARG A 68 -0.12 -24.58 -3.90
N GLN A 69 0.05 -25.89 -4.07
CA GLN A 69 -0.06 -26.84 -2.95
C GLN A 69 1.04 -26.61 -1.91
N LEU A 70 2.28 -26.35 -2.36
CA LEU A 70 3.38 -25.99 -1.47
C LEU A 70 3.05 -24.71 -0.67
N PHE A 71 2.62 -23.64 -1.35
CA PHE A 71 2.23 -22.40 -0.69
C PHE A 71 1.09 -22.61 0.31
N ARG A 72 0.02 -23.30 -0.10
CA ARG A 72 -1.12 -23.60 0.78
C ARG A 72 -0.71 -24.43 1.99
N LEU A 73 0.21 -25.37 1.83
CA LEU A 73 0.69 -26.20 2.94
C LEU A 73 1.50 -25.37 3.97
N ILE A 74 2.27 -24.38 3.52
CA ILE A 74 3.17 -23.61 4.37
C ILE A 74 2.46 -22.40 4.97
N GLU A 75 1.82 -21.59 4.13
CA GLU A 75 1.22 -20.31 4.52
C GLU A 75 -0.31 -20.27 4.38
N GLY A 76 -0.95 -21.35 3.90
CA GLY A 76 -2.38 -21.35 3.60
C GLY A 76 -3.25 -20.94 4.79
N ASP A 77 -2.89 -21.35 6.00
CA ASP A 77 -3.63 -21.01 7.23
C ASP A 77 -3.64 -19.49 7.51
N ARG A 78 -2.63 -18.74 7.04
CA ARG A 78 -2.54 -17.27 7.21
C ARG A 78 -3.40 -16.51 6.21
N TYR A 79 -3.71 -17.14 5.08
CA TYR A 79 -4.46 -16.54 3.98
C TYR A 79 -5.83 -17.16 3.80
N ASP A 80 -6.27 -18.01 4.73
CA ASP A 80 -7.61 -18.58 4.68
C ASP A 80 -8.61 -17.45 4.90
N VAL A 81 -9.36 -17.15 3.84
CA VAL A 81 -10.36 -16.09 3.87
C VAL A 81 -11.49 -16.60 4.73
N GLN A 82 -11.52 -16.18 6.00
CA GLN A 82 -12.65 -16.49 6.87
C GLN A 82 -13.91 -15.98 6.18
N ALA A 83 -14.74 -16.92 5.70
CA ALA A 83 -16.05 -16.60 5.17
C ALA A 83 -16.78 -15.84 6.28
N ARG A 84 -16.95 -14.52 6.08
CA ARG A 84 -17.58 -13.60 7.02
C ARG A 84 -18.82 -14.30 7.57
N LYS A 85 -18.85 -14.59 8.88
CA LYS A 85 -20.03 -15.16 9.53
C LYS A 85 -21.22 -14.31 9.09
N LYS A 86 -22.16 -14.89 8.33
CA LYS A 86 -23.43 -14.23 7.97
C LYS A 86 -24.14 -13.89 9.29
N GLY A 87 -23.97 -12.67 9.79
CA GLY A 87 -24.50 -12.32 11.10
C GLY A 87 -24.19 -10.96 11.68
N VAL A 88 -23.48 -10.06 11.01
CA VAL A 88 -23.45 -8.64 11.42
C VAL A 88 -24.01 -7.81 10.28
N PRO A 89 -25.25 -7.30 10.39
CA PRO A 89 -25.80 -6.36 9.43
C PRO A 89 -24.91 -5.11 9.44
N LEU A 90 -24.35 -4.78 8.27
CA LEU A 90 -23.62 -3.52 8.04
C LEU A 90 -24.51 -2.27 8.28
N THR A 91 -25.80 -2.47 8.55
CA THR A 91 -26.84 -1.48 8.76
C THR A 91 -26.94 -0.93 10.18
N GLU A 92 -26.32 -1.55 11.19
CA GLU A 92 -26.38 -1.02 12.57
C GLU A 92 -25.29 0.02 12.87
N VAL A 93 -24.18 0.02 12.13
CA VAL A 93 -23.08 0.98 12.31
C VAL A 93 -23.34 2.32 11.57
N LEU A 94 -24.36 2.38 10.71
CA LEU A 94 -24.63 3.53 9.84
C LEU A 94 -25.86 4.37 10.22
N LYS A 95 -26.43 4.17 11.42
CA LYS A 95 -27.61 4.95 11.86
C LYS A 95 -27.27 6.29 12.48
N ASP A 96 -26.06 6.44 12.98
CA ASP A 96 -25.60 7.67 13.61
C ASP A 96 -24.52 8.32 12.72
N GLU A 97 -24.86 9.47 12.15
CA GLU A 97 -24.04 10.44 11.38
C GLU A 97 -24.25 10.54 9.85
N PRO A 98 -24.49 11.75 9.32
CA PRO A 98 -24.92 11.97 7.95
C PRO A 98 -23.75 12.12 6.95
N SER A 99 -23.81 11.28 5.91
CA SER A 99 -23.47 11.58 4.51
C SER A 99 -22.01 11.76 4.02
N VAL A 100 -20.98 12.02 4.84
CA VAL A 100 -19.57 12.14 4.33
C VAL A 100 -18.64 11.05 4.87
N ASP A 101 -18.92 10.50 6.05
CA ASP A 101 -18.04 9.54 6.73
C ASP A 101 -18.16 8.09 6.26
N ARG A 102 -19.04 7.76 5.31
CA ARG A 102 -19.24 6.37 4.89
C ARG A 102 -18.00 5.78 4.20
N THR A 103 -17.34 6.55 3.32
CA THR A 103 -16.13 6.10 2.64
C THR A 103 -14.99 5.96 3.63
N LEU A 104 -14.83 6.93 4.54
CA LEU A 104 -13.82 6.89 5.60
C LEU A 104 -14.06 5.74 6.58
N ALA A 105 -15.31 5.49 7.00
CA ALA A 105 -15.66 4.37 7.87
C ALA A 105 -15.45 3.01 7.20
N LEU A 106 -15.69 2.90 5.88
CA LEU A 106 -15.38 1.69 5.11
C LEU A 106 -13.87 1.47 4.98
N ILE A 107 -13.11 2.55 4.76
CA ILE A 107 -11.64 2.51 4.71
C ILE A 107 -11.07 2.10 6.07
N ASP A 108 -11.55 2.71 7.16
CA ASP A 108 -11.04 2.46 8.51
C ASP A 108 -11.43 1.05 8.99
N ALA A 109 -12.67 0.61 8.71
CA ALA A 109 -13.08 -0.77 8.93
C ALA A 109 -12.21 -1.76 8.13
N PHE A 110 -11.85 -1.44 6.88
CA PHE A 110 -10.95 -2.29 6.08
C PHE A 110 -9.53 -2.31 6.65
N LEU A 111 -8.94 -1.14 6.94
CA LEU A 111 -7.59 -1.03 7.49
C LEU A 111 -7.46 -1.71 8.86
N SER A 112 -8.52 -1.71 9.67
CA SER A 112 -8.56 -2.43 10.96
C SER A 112 -8.56 -3.96 10.81
N THR A 113 -8.96 -4.49 9.65
CA THR A 113 -8.97 -5.94 9.36
C THR A 113 -7.70 -6.46 8.71
N VAL A 114 -6.80 -5.57 8.28
CA VAL A 114 -5.50 -5.98 7.72
C VAL A 114 -4.57 -6.35 8.89
N PRO A 115 -4.10 -7.61 8.99
CA PRO A 115 -3.16 -7.98 10.03
C PRO A 115 -1.85 -7.18 9.86
N GLU A 116 -1.39 -6.60 10.96
CA GLU A 116 -0.21 -5.70 11.04
C GLU A 116 1.07 -6.35 10.46
N GLU A 117 1.12 -7.68 10.42
CA GLU A 117 2.23 -8.48 9.91
C GLU A 117 2.50 -8.38 8.39
N VAL A 118 1.53 -7.93 7.58
CA VAL A 118 1.70 -7.84 6.10
C VAL A 118 2.71 -6.73 5.74
N THR A 119 2.85 -5.70 6.58
CA THR A 119 3.75 -4.57 6.31
C THR A 119 5.23 -4.93 6.42
N ALA A 120 5.59 -6.02 7.11
CA ALA A 120 6.97 -6.35 7.42
C ALA A 120 7.62 -7.41 6.50
N ARG A 121 6.85 -8.15 5.68
CA ARG A 121 7.39 -9.32 4.94
C ARG A 121 7.17 -9.34 3.43
N THR A 122 6.45 -8.37 2.85
CA THR A 122 6.40 -8.20 1.38
C THR A 122 7.27 -7.02 0.95
N SER A 123 8.54 -7.01 1.36
CA SER A 123 9.60 -6.32 0.62
C SER A 123 10.15 -7.22 -0.49
N PHE A 124 9.28 -7.97 -1.16
CA PHE A 124 9.62 -8.49 -2.47
C PHE A 124 9.42 -7.34 -3.45
N ASP A 125 10.55 -6.72 -3.78
CA ASP A 125 10.65 -5.60 -4.69
C ASP A 125 10.41 -6.07 -6.13
N TYR A 126 9.16 -6.45 -6.44
CA TYR A 126 8.75 -6.73 -7.81
C TYR A 126 8.70 -5.44 -8.67
N SER A 127 8.92 -4.28 -8.05
CA SER A 127 8.97 -2.96 -8.70
C SER A 127 10.34 -2.63 -9.31
N MET A 128 11.41 -3.34 -8.94
CA MET A 128 12.77 -3.03 -9.40
C MET A 128 13.03 -3.39 -10.87
N ASP A 129 12.38 -4.43 -11.40
CA ASP A 129 12.66 -4.88 -12.77
C ASP A 129 11.90 -4.08 -13.83
N TYR A 130 10.66 -3.65 -13.54
CA TYR A 130 9.86 -2.89 -14.50
C TYR A 130 10.43 -1.50 -14.75
N THR A 131 10.90 -0.83 -13.70
CA THR A 131 11.52 0.49 -13.81
C THR A 131 12.87 0.42 -14.52
N SER A 132 13.69 -0.60 -14.27
CA SER A 132 14.93 -0.83 -15.04
C SER A 132 14.66 -1.10 -16.51
N PHE A 133 13.65 -1.91 -16.85
CA PHE A 133 13.29 -2.21 -18.24
C PHE A 133 12.78 -0.98 -19.00
N LEU A 134 12.03 -0.09 -18.34
CA LEU A 134 11.59 1.18 -18.94
C LEU A 134 12.72 2.20 -19.11
N LEU A 135 13.73 2.16 -18.24
CA LEU A 135 14.91 3.03 -18.26
C LEU A 135 16.04 2.48 -19.13
N GLU A 136 15.94 1.23 -19.58
CA GLU A 136 16.84 0.65 -20.56
C GLU A 136 16.54 1.33 -21.91
N GLU A 137 17.16 2.48 -22.12
CA GLU A 137 17.25 3.15 -23.42
C GLU A 137 17.98 2.22 -24.40
N THR A 138 17.24 1.26 -24.95
CA THR A 138 17.71 0.57 -26.15
C THR A 138 17.91 1.63 -27.22
N PRO A 139 19.07 1.67 -27.91
CA PRO A 139 19.21 2.53 -29.07
C PRO A 139 18.10 2.11 -30.03
N ALA A 140 17.23 3.06 -30.38
CA ALA A 140 16.09 2.90 -31.26
C ALA A 140 16.45 1.97 -32.43
N THR A 141 16.15 0.69 -32.27
CA THR A 141 16.23 -0.25 -33.37
C THR A 141 14.92 -0.07 -34.07
N GLU A 142 14.94 0.70 -35.17
CA GLU A 142 13.89 0.75 -36.17
C GLU A 142 13.65 -0.67 -36.68
N GLN A 143 12.86 -1.45 -35.95
CA GLN A 143 12.21 -2.65 -36.45
C GLN A 143 10.82 -2.25 -36.92
N PRO A 144 10.33 -2.80 -38.05
CA PRO A 144 9.00 -2.48 -38.54
C PRO A 144 7.99 -2.82 -37.44
N ALA A 145 7.08 -1.90 -37.16
CA ALA A 145 6.02 -2.09 -36.18
C ALA A 145 5.20 -3.34 -36.55
N GLU A 146 5.47 -4.47 -35.90
CA GLU A 146 4.57 -5.60 -35.95
C GLU A 146 3.27 -5.19 -35.25
N GLU A 147 2.16 -5.32 -35.97
CA GLU A 147 0.82 -4.99 -35.50
C GLU A 147 0.48 -5.85 -34.27
N THR A 148 0.62 -5.26 -33.09
CA THR A 148 0.14 -5.88 -31.85
C THR A 148 -1.38 -6.03 -31.92
N PRO A 149 -1.96 -7.14 -31.42
CA PRO A 149 -3.40 -7.34 -31.47
C PRO A 149 -4.08 -6.29 -30.57
N LYS A 150 -4.66 -5.26 -31.21
CA LYS A 150 -5.34 -4.15 -30.52
C LYS A 150 -6.55 -4.70 -29.75
N LEU A 151 -6.57 -4.45 -28.45
CA LEU A 151 -7.72 -4.75 -27.59
C LEU A 151 -8.92 -3.86 -27.98
N LYS A 152 -10.14 -4.36 -27.77
CA LYS A 152 -11.35 -3.53 -27.97
C LYS A 152 -11.27 -2.29 -27.08
N GLY A 153 -11.32 -1.11 -27.69
CA GLY A 153 -11.26 0.18 -27.00
C GLY A 153 -9.92 0.91 -27.11
N PHE A 154 -8.91 0.33 -27.75
CA PHE A 154 -7.62 1.00 -27.98
C PHE A 154 -7.78 2.27 -28.84
N GLU A 155 -8.58 2.18 -29.90
CA GLU A 155 -8.88 3.32 -30.80
C GLU A 155 -9.57 4.48 -30.08
N LEU A 156 -10.42 4.20 -29.08
CA LEU A 156 -11.07 5.24 -28.28
C LEU A 156 -10.08 6.00 -27.39
N ILE A 157 -8.99 5.35 -26.98
CA ILE A 157 -7.97 5.96 -26.13
C ILE A 157 -7.06 6.83 -27.00
N ASP A 158 -6.60 6.30 -28.15
CA ASP A 158 -5.78 7.06 -29.10
C ASP A 158 -6.55 8.29 -29.61
N ASP A 159 -7.81 8.12 -30.04
CA ASP A 159 -8.68 9.22 -30.48
C ASP A 159 -8.90 10.28 -29.38
N PHE A 160 -8.93 9.87 -28.11
CA PHE A 160 -9.08 10.78 -26.98
C PHE A 160 -7.80 11.56 -26.70
N ILE A 161 -6.64 10.88 -26.77
CA ILE A 161 -5.34 11.51 -26.57
C ILE A 161 -5.06 12.52 -27.68
N GLU A 162 -5.26 12.14 -28.95
CA GLU A 162 -5.08 13.03 -30.11
C GLU A 162 -6.02 14.25 -30.04
N LYS A 163 -7.27 14.06 -29.63
CA LYS A 163 -8.20 15.19 -29.40
C LYS A 163 -7.76 16.06 -28.24
N SER A 164 -7.25 15.48 -27.16
CA SER A 164 -6.77 16.22 -25.98
C SER A 164 -5.48 17.01 -26.22
N GLU A 165 -4.70 16.66 -27.24
CA GLU A 165 -3.52 17.44 -27.66
C GLU A 165 -3.90 18.62 -28.56
N SER A 166 -5.02 18.51 -29.31
CA SER A 166 -5.54 19.59 -30.14
C SER A 166 -6.34 20.64 -29.37
N ASP A 167 -7.00 20.25 -28.28
CA ASP A 167 -7.68 21.17 -27.36
C ASP A 167 -6.73 21.56 -26.21
N SER A 168 -6.53 22.86 -26.00
CA SER A 168 -5.77 23.37 -24.84
C SER A 168 -6.27 22.75 -23.52
N PRO A 169 -5.40 22.47 -22.54
CA PRO A 169 -5.74 21.64 -21.39
C PRO A 169 -6.93 22.23 -20.64
N LEU A 170 -8.05 21.51 -20.64
CA LEU A 170 -9.20 21.79 -19.80
C LEU A 170 -8.82 21.52 -18.34
N CYS A 171 -8.26 22.55 -17.71
CA CYS A 171 -8.32 22.70 -16.26
C CYS A 171 -9.80 22.66 -15.86
N MET A 172 -10.19 21.63 -15.13
CA MET A 172 -11.49 21.56 -14.45
C MET A 172 -11.54 22.71 -13.43
N LYS A 173 -12.08 23.86 -13.86
CA LYS A 173 -12.51 24.91 -12.95
C LYS A 173 -13.67 24.33 -12.12
N PRO A 174 -13.68 24.48 -10.79
CA PRO A 174 -14.80 24.04 -9.98
C PRO A 174 -16.07 24.74 -10.46
N LEU A 175 -17.18 23.97 -10.50
CA LEU A 175 -18.52 24.43 -10.84
C LEU A 175 -18.84 25.73 -10.09
N ARG A 176 -18.85 26.83 -10.84
CA ARG A 176 -19.40 28.10 -10.39
C ARG A 176 -20.90 28.02 -10.67
N GLU A 177 -21.70 27.87 -9.62
CA GLU A 177 -23.15 28.04 -9.72
C GLU A 177 -23.45 29.45 -10.22
N GLU A 178 -24.16 29.53 -11.35
CA GLU A 178 -24.61 30.80 -11.92
C GLU A 178 -25.76 31.38 -11.11
N MET A 179 -25.65 32.67 -10.75
CA MET A 179 -26.78 33.58 -10.58
C MET A 179 -26.34 35.02 -10.96
N PRO A 180 -27.26 35.92 -11.32
CA PRO A 180 -27.28 36.57 -12.63
C PRO A 180 -26.62 37.95 -12.73
N SER A 181 -26.38 38.31 -13.98
CA SER A 181 -25.90 39.57 -14.55
C SER A 181 -26.48 40.87 -13.98
N SER A 182 -25.63 41.88 -13.82
CA SER A 182 -25.79 43.17 -14.52
C SER A 182 -24.45 43.94 -14.58
N PRO A 183 -24.24 44.83 -15.58
CA PRO A 183 -22.92 45.23 -16.06
C PRO A 183 -22.51 46.65 -15.64
N THR A 184 -21.21 46.96 -15.84
CA THR A 184 -20.65 48.08 -16.65
C THR A 184 -19.49 48.82 -15.96
N SER A 185 -18.37 48.97 -16.70
CA SER A 185 -17.33 50.03 -16.68
C SER A 185 -16.62 50.36 -15.35
N SER A 186 -15.33 50.64 -15.26
CA SER A 186 -14.30 51.13 -16.21
C SER A 186 -12.93 51.07 -15.50
N ASP A 187 -11.87 51.19 -16.30
CA ASP A 187 -10.46 51.49 -15.98
C ASP A 187 -10.13 52.03 -14.57
N GLU A 188 -9.06 51.52 -13.95
CA GLU A 188 -7.78 52.24 -13.84
C GLU A 188 -6.71 51.42 -13.10
N LEU A 189 -5.46 51.71 -13.45
CA LEU A 189 -4.21 51.16 -12.92
C LEU A 189 -3.92 51.72 -11.53
N THR A 190 -3.62 50.87 -10.55
CA THR A 190 -2.72 51.19 -9.43
C THR A 190 -2.14 49.91 -8.83
N GLU A 191 -0.81 49.84 -8.82
CA GLU A 191 0.01 48.96 -7.99
C GLU A 191 -0.31 49.23 -6.53
N GLU A 192 -0.75 48.23 -5.75
CA GLU A 192 -0.40 48.11 -4.32
C GLU A 192 -0.43 46.63 -3.91
N GLU A 193 0.68 46.20 -3.32
CA GLU A 193 0.86 44.94 -2.64
C GLU A 193 -0.22 44.74 -1.57
N THR A 194 -1.12 43.80 -1.78
CA THR A 194 -1.92 43.23 -0.70
C THR A 194 -1.88 41.72 -0.84
N MET A 195 -1.17 41.10 0.10
CA MET A 195 -1.22 39.68 0.37
C MET A 195 -2.69 39.28 0.56
N LYS A 196 -3.27 38.70 -0.48
CA LYS A 196 -4.45 37.85 -0.30
C LYS A 196 -3.92 36.58 0.33
N GLU A 197 -3.99 36.54 1.65
CA GLU A 197 -4.07 35.27 2.36
C GLU A 197 -5.19 34.51 1.69
N GLU A 198 -4.83 33.53 0.85
CA GLU A 198 -5.77 32.50 0.44
C GLU A 198 -6.27 31.92 1.75
N GLU A 199 -7.56 32.15 2.06
CA GLU A 199 -8.26 31.37 3.07
C GLU A 199 -8.29 29.92 2.55
N GLU A 200 -7.15 29.25 2.62
CA GLU A 200 -7.01 27.82 2.40
C GLU A 200 -7.90 27.15 3.45
N ASP A 201 -8.99 26.54 2.98
CA ASP A 201 -10.05 25.96 3.77
C ASP A 201 -9.51 25.27 5.05
N ASP A 202 -9.82 25.88 6.20
CA ASP A 202 -9.47 25.38 7.54
C ASP A 202 -9.96 23.94 7.81
N SER A 203 -10.83 23.44 6.94
CA SER A 203 -11.39 22.09 6.92
C SER A 203 -10.33 20.99 6.71
N CYS A 204 -9.21 21.26 6.04
CA CYS A 204 -8.23 20.21 5.65
C CYS A 204 -6.98 20.09 6.56
N PHE A 205 -6.93 20.76 7.72
CA PHE A 205 -5.77 20.67 8.61
C PHE A 205 -5.79 19.42 9.49
N THR A 206 -4.77 18.56 9.35
CA THR A 206 -4.59 17.33 10.14
C THR A 206 -3.17 17.22 10.70
N GLU A 207 -3.00 16.51 11.82
CA GLU A 207 -1.69 16.30 12.46
C GLU A 207 -0.72 15.57 11.51
N THR A 208 -1.22 14.63 10.71
CA THR A 208 -0.44 13.91 9.70
C THR A 208 0.06 14.84 8.61
N LEU A 209 -0.77 15.77 8.14
CA LEU A 209 -0.37 16.77 7.15
C LEU A 209 0.76 17.67 7.69
N ALA A 210 0.65 18.11 8.95
CA ALA A 210 1.73 18.85 9.61
C ALA A 210 3.04 18.04 9.65
N LYS A 211 2.99 16.74 10.01
CA LYS A 211 4.18 15.86 10.00
C LYS A 211 4.82 15.73 8.62
N ILE A 212 4.01 15.70 7.55
CA ILE A 212 4.51 15.69 6.17
C ILE A 212 5.27 16.98 5.87
N TYR A 213 4.71 18.15 6.24
CA TYR A 213 5.40 19.43 6.03
C TYR A 213 6.72 19.55 6.80
N VAL A 214 6.81 18.97 8.01
CA VAL A 214 8.08 18.88 8.75
C VAL A 214 9.12 18.05 8.01
N LYS A 215 8.71 16.90 7.46
CA LYS A 215 9.62 16.05 6.64
C LYS A 215 10.10 16.77 5.38
N GLN A 216 9.26 17.62 4.80
CA GLN A 216 9.58 18.45 3.64
C GLN A 216 10.38 19.73 3.98
N GLN A 217 10.83 19.89 5.24
CA GLN A 217 11.53 21.08 5.75
C GLN A 217 10.75 22.40 5.64
N ARG A 218 9.43 22.33 5.40
CA ARG A 218 8.53 23.49 5.35
C ARG A 218 7.96 23.76 6.73
N TYR A 219 8.81 24.23 7.64
CA TYR A 219 8.46 24.38 9.06
C TYR A 219 7.43 25.48 9.35
N SER A 220 7.41 26.55 8.56
CA SER A 220 6.44 27.66 8.69
C SER A 220 5.00 27.18 8.49
N LYS A 221 4.75 26.47 7.39
CA LYS A 221 3.44 25.86 7.09
C LYS A 221 3.05 24.82 8.16
N ALA A 222 4.00 23.96 8.57
CA ALA A 222 3.72 22.99 9.65
C ALA A 222 3.30 23.68 10.97
N LEU A 223 3.93 24.81 11.31
CA LEU A 223 3.61 25.58 12.52
C LEU A 223 2.21 26.20 12.46
N GLU A 224 1.81 26.71 11.29
CA GLU A 224 0.46 27.25 11.08
C GLU A 224 -0.62 26.18 11.30
N ILE A 225 -0.44 25.00 10.68
CA ILE A 225 -1.36 23.86 10.82
C ILE A 225 -1.50 23.43 12.28
N ILE A 226 -0.38 23.30 12.99
CA ILE A 226 -0.39 22.90 14.41
C ILE A 226 -1.05 23.99 15.29
N LYS A 227 -0.84 25.28 15.01
CA LYS A 227 -1.52 26.37 15.72
C LYS A 227 -3.03 26.32 15.49
N LYS A 228 -3.48 26.16 14.25
CA LYS A 228 -4.92 26.02 13.93
C LYS A 228 -5.53 24.78 14.60
N LEU A 229 -4.82 23.64 14.61
CA LEU A 229 -5.26 22.43 15.31
C LEU A 229 -5.34 22.60 16.84
N SER A 230 -4.45 23.39 17.43
CA SER A 230 -4.48 23.67 18.88
C SER A 230 -5.77 24.39 19.30
N LEU A 231 -6.30 25.26 18.44
CA LEU A 231 -7.55 25.98 18.66
C LEU A 231 -8.76 25.05 18.56
N LYS A 232 -8.74 24.09 17.63
CA LYS A 232 -9.80 23.08 17.46
C LYS A 232 -9.83 22.03 18.57
N TYR A 233 -8.68 21.67 19.15
CA TYR A 233 -8.56 20.56 20.11
C TYR A 233 -7.88 20.97 21.43
N PRO A 234 -8.54 21.79 22.27
CA PRO A 234 -7.95 22.31 23.51
C PRO A 234 -7.61 21.22 24.54
N LYS A 235 -8.24 20.04 24.46
CA LYS A 235 -7.95 18.88 25.33
C LYS A 235 -6.49 18.41 25.21
N LYS A 236 -5.83 18.66 24.08
CA LYS A 236 -4.43 18.28 23.80
C LYS A 236 -3.47 19.48 23.86
N ASN A 237 -3.82 20.55 24.57
CA ASN A 237 -3.04 21.80 24.58
C ASN A 237 -1.55 21.58 24.97
N ALA A 238 -1.26 20.76 25.98
CA ALA A 238 0.11 20.46 26.39
C ALA A 238 0.95 19.84 25.24
N TYR A 239 0.35 18.90 24.50
CA TYR A 239 0.99 18.25 23.35
C TYR A 239 1.28 19.25 22.22
N PHE A 240 0.30 20.10 21.88
CA PHE A 240 0.50 21.10 20.83
C PHE A 240 1.52 22.17 21.22
N ALA A 241 1.56 22.57 22.49
CA ALA A 241 2.57 23.51 22.99
C ALA A 241 4.00 22.96 22.81
N ASP A 242 4.22 21.67 23.09
CA ASP A 242 5.51 21.04 22.86
C ASP A 242 5.87 20.95 21.37
N GLN A 243 4.90 20.61 20.52
CA GLN A 243 5.08 20.57 19.06
C GLN A 243 5.39 21.94 18.47
N ILE A 244 4.74 23.01 18.96
CA ILE A 244 5.02 24.39 18.54
C ILE A 244 6.45 24.78 18.95
N ARG A 245 6.85 24.54 20.19
CA ARG A 245 8.22 24.82 20.67
C ARG A 245 9.27 24.06 19.88
N PHE A 246 8.98 22.82 19.49
CA PHE A 246 9.86 22.02 18.65
C PHE A 246 10.01 22.63 17.26
N LEU A 247 8.90 23.02 16.62
CA LEU A 247 8.91 23.66 15.30
C LEU A 247 9.61 25.02 15.30
N GLU A 248 9.41 25.83 16.34
CA GLU A 248 10.11 27.11 16.50
C GLU A 248 11.63 26.92 16.59
N LYS A 249 12.09 25.92 17.36
CA LYS A 249 13.51 25.56 17.40
C LYS A 249 14.05 25.11 16.05
N LEU A 250 13.27 24.35 15.28
CA LEU A 250 13.65 23.92 13.93
C LEU A 250 13.75 25.10 12.96
N ILE A 251 12.82 26.06 13.03
CA ILE A 251 12.85 27.28 12.23
C ILE A 251 14.10 28.12 12.55
N ILE A 252 14.40 28.31 13.84
CA ILE A 252 15.59 29.06 14.27
C ILE A 252 16.88 28.39 13.77
N ASN A 253 16.97 27.06 13.89
CA ASN A 253 18.13 26.30 13.40
C ASN A 253 18.26 26.38 11.87
N ALA A 254 17.16 26.20 11.13
CA ALA A 254 17.14 26.27 9.68
C ALA A 254 17.55 27.66 9.15
N ASN A 255 17.12 28.74 9.82
CA ASN A 255 17.48 30.11 9.45
C ASN A 255 18.89 30.53 9.91
N SER A 256 19.56 29.71 10.74
CA SER A 256 20.92 29.97 11.25
C SER A 256 22.03 29.29 10.45
N LYS A 257 21.66 28.55 9.40
CA LYS A 257 22.57 27.91 8.42
C LYS A 257 22.61 28.72 7.13
#